data_AF-A0A3N4G8K3-F1
#
_entry.id   AF-A0A3N4G8K3-F1
#
_cell.length_a   1.000
_cell.length_b   1.000
_cell.length_c   1.000
_cell.angle_alpha   90.00
_cell.angle_beta   90.00
_cell.angle_gamma   90.00
#
_symmetry.space_group_name_H-M   'P 1'
#
loop_
_entity.id
_entity.type
_entity.pdbx_description
1 polymer ?
#
loop_
_entity_poly.entity_id
_entity_poly.type
_entity_poly.pdbx_seq_one_letter_code
_entity_poly.pdbx_strand_id
1 'polypeptide(L)'
;MLGLVALATACSDADVAQTPASTSSPRATSPTATVVDVDAADYQGSGQAGYYHWSYGTSPLRECAIYPGENGAPTLSCAATFAPGTPDMANDVFTGPPNSVTLSGERVENYLQPEWGPTAPTPLPVGHRITVSGLSCTTLAEASTECHSSAAGFRIAAGAVVERHDG
;
A
#
# COMPACT_ATOMS: atom_id res chain seq x y z
N MET A 1 6.86 -89.90 2.26
CA MET A 1 7.93 -89.03 1.72
C MET A 1 8.04 -87.85 2.68
N LEU A 2 8.93 -87.84 3.67
CA LEU A 2 10.37 -87.48 3.63
C LEU A 2 10.67 -86.04 3.17
N GLY A 3 11.29 -85.25 4.07
CA GLY A 3 12.01 -83.97 3.83
C GLY A 3 11.47 -82.79 4.65
N LEU A 4 11.88 -82.47 5.89
CA LEU A 4 13.13 -81.92 6.47
C LEU A 4 13.47 -80.42 6.19
N VAL A 5 13.13 -79.56 7.16
CA VAL A 5 13.86 -78.45 7.88
C VAL A 5 14.80 -77.45 7.17
N ALA A 6 14.59 -76.13 7.42
CA ALA A 6 15.57 -75.09 7.94
C ALA A 6 14.98 -73.65 7.76
N LEU A 7 14.66 -72.87 8.82
CA LEU A 7 15.44 -71.94 9.68
C LEU A 7 15.69 -70.50 9.13
N ALA A 8 15.15 -69.51 9.87
CA ALA A 8 15.52 -68.08 10.08
C ALA A 8 15.65 -67.14 8.84
N THR A 9 15.21 -65.88 8.84
CA THR A 9 15.75 -64.74 9.60
C THR A 9 14.88 -63.48 9.34
N ALA A 10 14.86 -62.54 10.29
CA ALA A 10 14.04 -61.32 10.36
C ALA A 10 14.54 -60.10 9.53
N CYS A 11 13.68 -59.06 9.50
CA CYS A 11 13.88 -57.63 9.15
C CYS A 11 14.09 -57.32 7.64
N SER A 12 13.51 -56.27 7.03
CA SER A 12 13.19 -54.94 7.55
C SER A 12 12.05 -54.29 6.72
N ASP A 13 11.25 -53.45 7.37
CA ASP A 13 10.45 -52.42 6.72
C ASP A 13 11.37 -51.53 5.88
N ALA A 14 11.07 -51.42 4.59
CA ALA A 14 11.64 -50.38 3.73
C ALA A 14 10.55 -49.35 3.47
N ASP A 15 10.60 -48.26 4.23
CA ASP A 15 9.97 -46.98 3.96
C ASP A 15 10.10 -46.63 2.48
N VAL A 16 8.96 -46.62 1.76
CA VAL A 16 8.89 -46.06 0.42
C VAL A 16 8.98 -44.54 0.60
N ALA A 17 10.18 -44.00 0.42
CA ALA A 17 10.44 -42.58 0.35
C ALA A 17 9.59 -41.96 -0.78
N GLN A 18 8.47 -41.33 -0.40
CA GLN A 18 7.69 -40.48 -1.27
C GLN A 18 8.51 -39.22 -1.57
N THR A 19 9.08 -39.16 -2.77
CA THR A 19 9.59 -37.90 -3.33
C THR A 19 8.38 -37.03 -3.69
N PRO A 20 8.17 -35.86 -3.07
CA PRO A 20 7.15 -34.94 -3.56
C PRO A 20 7.62 -34.41 -4.91
N ALA A 21 6.84 -34.68 -5.96
CA ALA A 21 7.00 -34.03 -7.24
C ALA A 21 6.69 -32.54 -7.06
N SER A 22 7.72 -31.72 -6.96
CA SER A 22 7.62 -30.26 -7.04
C SER A 22 7.03 -29.89 -8.40
N THR A 23 5.71 -29.76 -8.45
CA THR A 23 5.01 -29.12 -9.57
C THR A 23 5.31 -27.64 -9.46
N SER A 24 6.39 -27.20 -10.09
CA SER A 24 6.69 -25.79 -10.31
C SER A 24 5.66 -25.23 -11.30
N SER A 25 4.51 -24.81 -10.78
CA SER A 25 3.61 -23.92 -11.53
C SER A 25 4.42 -22.71 -11.98
N PRO A 26 4.41 -22.35 -13.27
CA PRO A 26 5.01 -21.09 -13.70
C PRO A 26 4.27 -19.98 -12.96
N ARG A 27 5.01 -19.23 -12.12
CA ARG A 27 4.53 -17.99 -11.52
C ARG A 27 4.07 -17.13 -12.70
N ALA A 28 2.77 -16.88 -12.79
CA ALA A 28 2.24 -15.93 -13.75
C ALA A 28 2.89 -14.58 -13.43
N THR A 29 3.90 -14.21 -14.20
CA THR A 29 4.44 -12.85 -14.19
C THR A 29 3.35 -11.99 -14.81
N SER A 30 2.45 -11.48 -13.97
CA SER A 30 1.55 -10.40 -14.38
C SER A 30 2.43 -9.32 -15.02
N PRO A 31 2.08 -8.81 -16.22
CA PRO A 31 2.84 -7.73 -16.82
C PRO A 31 2.91 -6.60 -15.80
N THR A 32 4.12 -6.22 -15.40
CA THR A 32 4.33 -5.01 -14.61
C THR A 32 3.77 -3.87 -15.44
N ALA A 33 2.62 -3.35 -15.05
CA ALA A 33 2.03 -2.19 -15.69
C ALA A 33 3.11 -1.09 -15.72
N THR A 34 3.38 -0.54 -16.90
CA THR A 34 4.38 0.52 -17.04
C THR A 34 3.90 1.73 -16.24
N VAL A 35 4.68 2.12 -15.23
CA VAL A 35 4.41 3.33 -14.46
C VAL A 35 4.88 4.54 -15.27
N VAL A 36 4.03 5.56 -15.37
CA VAL A 36 4.33 6.83 -16.04
C VAL A 36 4.56 7.91 -15.00
N ASP A 37 5.74 8.51 -15.00
CA ASP A 37 6.05 9.65 -14.13
C ASP A 37 5.42 10.94 -14.68
N VAL A 38 4.79 11.72 -13.80
CA VAL A 38 4.26 13.07 -14.12
C VAL A 38 5.15 14.16 -13.55
N ASP A 39 5.04 15.38 -14.09
CA ASP A 39 5.62 16.56 -13.45
C ASP A 39 4.77 16.95 -12.24
N ALA A 40 5.39 17.03 -11.06
CA ALA A 40 4.68 17.45 -9.85
C ALA A 40 4.14 18.88 -9.95
N ALA A 41 4.77 19.75 -10.75
CA ALA A 41 4.31 21.13 -10.92
C ALA A 41 2.89 21.23 -11.48
N ASP A 42 2.44 20.24 -12.26
CA ASP A 42 1.07 20.16 -12.80
C ASP A 42 -0.01 19.95 -11.73
N TYR A 43 0.42 19.50 -10.54
CA TYR A 43 -0.44 19.22 -9.38
C TYR A 43 -0.28 20.27 -8.28
N GLN A 44 0.54 21.29 -8.50
CA GLN A 44 0.80 22.30 -7.49
C GLN A 44 -0.33 23.34 -7.43
N GLY A 45 -0.84 23.60 -6.23
CA GLY A 45 -1.86 24.62 -6.02
C GLY A 45 -1.34 26.02 -6.34
N SER A 46 -2.13 26.82 -7.07
CA SER A 46 -1.77 28.21 -7.40
C SER A 46 -1.53 29.03 -6.13
N GLY A 47 -0.34 29.62 -5.99
CA GLY A 47 0.05 30.40 -4.81
C GLY A 47 0.41 29.56 -3.57
N GLN A 48 0.42 28.23 -3.67
CA GLN A 48 0.75 27.32 -2.59
C GLN A 48 2.07 26.59 -2.89
N ALA A 49 3.19 27.29 -2.64
CA ALA A 49 4.52 26.73 -2.84
C ALA A 49 4.71 25.43 -2.02
N GLY A 50 5.08 24.34 -2.69
CA GLY A 50 5.30 23.05 -2.05
C GLY A 50 4.03 22.26 -1.69
N TYR A 51 2.84 22.74 -2.07
CA TYR A 51 1.57 22.05 -1.89
C TYR A 51 1.10 21.43 -3.21
N TYR A 52 1.08 20.11 -3.27
CA TYR A 52 0.71 19.32 -4.45
C TYR A 52 -0.51 18.50 -4.11
N HIS A 53 -1.60 18.63 -4.87
CA HIS A 53 -2.90 18.02 -4.54
C HIS A 53 -3.50 17.31 -5.75
N TRP A 54 -3.86 16.04 -5.56
CA TRP A 54 -4.42 15.23 -6.64
C TRP A 54 -5.49 14.26 -6.15
N SER A 55 -6.33 13.80 -7.08
CA SER A 55 -7.30 12.74 -6.82
C SER A 55 -6.81 11.43 -7.40
N TYR A 56 -6.86 10.36 -6.61
CA TYR A 56 -6.60 8.99 -7.04
C TYR A 56 -7.91 8.19 -7.23
N GLY A 57 -9.06 8.77 -6.92
CA GLY A 57 -10.40 8.26 -7.22
C GLY A 57 -11.41 9.40 -7.34
N THR A 58 -12.41 9.26 -8.21
CA THR A 58 -13.37 10.35 -8.53
C THR A 58 -14.82 10.06 -8.09
N SER A 59 -15.16 8.81 -7.78
CA SER A 59 -16.49 8.43 -7.30
C SER A 59 -16.42 7.19 -6.39
N PRO A 60 -16.34 7.34 -5.05
CA PRO A 60 -16.26 8.62 -4.33
C PRO A 60 -14.93 9.34 -4.61
N LEU A 61 -14.92 10.66 -4.42
CA LEU A 61 -13.69 11.45 -4.50
C LEU A 61 -12.70 10.96 -3.43
N ARG A 62 -11.47 10.72 -3.85
CA ARG A 62 -10.37 10.27 -3.00
C ARG A 62 -9.12 11.03 -3.38
N GLU A 63 -8.53 11.66 -2.38
CA GLU A 63 -7.56 12.74 -2.56
C GLU A 63 -6.28 12.43 -1.81
N CYS A 64 -5.16 12.90 -2.34
CA CYS A 64 -3.88 12.89 -1.69
C CYS A 64 -3.20 14.24 -1.89
N ALA A 65 -2.40 14.64 -0.91
CA ALA A 65 -1.56 15.81 -1.04
C ALA A 65 -0.17 15.59 -0.44
N ILE A 66 0.82 16.24 -1.05
CA ILE A 66 2.14 16.44 -0.45
C ILE A 66 2.25 17.92 -0.11
N TYR A 67 2.59 18.23 1.13
CA TYR A 67 2.69 19.60 1.62
C TYR A 67 3.84 19.77 2.62
N PRO A 68 4.30 21.01 2.87
CA PRO A 68 5.29 21.26 3.92
C PRO A 68 4.67 20.90 5.28
N GLY A 69 5.22 19.88 5.93
CA GLY A 69 4.84 19.44 7.27
C GLY A 69 5.59 20.18 8.36
N GLU A 70 5.61 19.59 9.56
CA GLU A 70 6.35 20.13 10.69
C GLU A 70 7.85 20.27 10.37
N ASN A 71 8.44 21.39 10.79
CA ASN A 71 9.85 21.74 10.54
C ASN A 71 10.25 21.83 9.05
N GLY A 72 9.28 21.91 8.13
CA GLY A 72 9.52 22.02 6.69
C GLY A 72 9.81 20.70 5.99
N ALA A 73 9.79 19.56 6.71
CA ALA A 73 9.87 18.25 6.08
C ALA A 73 8.57 17.97 5.30
N PRO A 74 8.62 17.37 4.10
CA PRO A 74 7.41 17.09 3.34
C PRO A 74 6.56 16.03 4.06
N THR A 75 5.26 16.25 4.11
CA THR A 75 4.27 15.26 4.58
C THR A 75 3.36 14.90 3.43
N LEU A 76 3.14 13.60 3.24
CA LEU A 76 2.12 13.06 2.37
C LEU A 76 0.89 12.72 3.22
N SER A 77 -0.30 13.10 2.77
CA SER A 77 -1.57 12.67 3.36
C SER A 77 -2.51 12.20 2.27
N CYS A 78 -3.18 11.07 2.46
CA CYS A 78 -4.19 10.54 1.55
C CYS A 78 -5.49 10.24 2.31
N ALA A 79 -6.60 10.76 1.81
CA ALA A 79 -7.93 10.41 2.30
C ALA A 79 -8.15 8.90 2.14
N ALA A 80 -8.61 8.21 3.17
CA ALA A 80 -8.79 6.76 3.17
C ALA A 80 -9.86 6.34 4.17
N THR A 81 -10.40 5.14 4.00
CA THR A 81 -11.18 4.46 5.04
C THR A 81 -10.33 3.43 5.79
N PHE A 82 -10.72 3.14 7.02
CA PHE A 82 -10.01 2.23 7.91
C PHE A 82 -10.93 1.07 8.28
N ALA A 83 -10.33 -0.05 8.69
CA ALA A 83 -11.08 -1.23 9.09
C ALA A 83 -12.02 -0.91 10.27
N PRO A 84 -13.19 -1.55 10.35
CA PRO A 84 -14.07 -1.42 11.52
C PRO A 84 -13.32 -1.70 12.83
N GLY A 85 -13.58 -0.89 13.86
CA GLY A 85 -12.90 -0.99 15.15
C GLY A 85 -11.57 -0.24 15.24
N THR A 86 -11.15 0.46 14.18
CA THR A 86 -10.06 1.45 14.28
C THR A 86 -10.45 2.53 15.30
N PRO A 87 -9.62 2.83 16.31
CA PRO A 87 -9.95 3.81 17.34
C PRO A 87 -10.22 5.19 16.75
N ASP A 88 -11.19 5.89 17.33
CA ASP A 88 -11.45 7.29 17.04
C ASP A 88 -10.25 8.16 17.42
N MET A 89 -10.08 9.24 16.66
CA MET A 89 -9.11 10.30 16.90
C MET A 89 -9.87 11.59 17.23
N ALA A 90 -9.17 12.53 17.88
CA ALA A 90 -9.68 13.85 18.15
C ALA A 90 -8.66 14.91 17.73
N ASN A 91 -9.16 16.00 17.16
CA ASN A 91 -8.43 17.25 17.00
C ASN A 91 -9.24 18.39 17.68
N ASP A 92 -8.80 19.64 17.54
CA ASP A 92 -9.44 20.77 18.22
C ASP A 92 -10.91 21.02 17.82
N VAL A 93 -11.37 20.43 16.70
CA VAL A 93 -12.69 20.71 16.10
C VAL A 93 -13.56 19.46 16.00
N PHE A 94 -12.97 18.28 15.81
CA PHE A 94 -13.67 17.05 15.46
C PHE A 94 -13.18 15.85 16.28
N THR A 95 -14.10 14.94 16.59
CA THR A 95 -13.82 13.59 17.11
C THR A 95 -14.53 12.56 16.24
N GLY A 96 -13.82 11.52 15.84
CA GLY A 96 -14.38 10.43 15.03
C GLY A 96 -13.30 9.51 14.46
N PRO A 97 -13.68 8.57 13.57
CA PRO A 97 -12.73 7.65 12.98
C PRO A 97 -11.73 8.42 12.10
N PRO A 98 -10.48 7.94 11.98
CA PRO A 98 -9.55 8.52 11.03
C PRO A 98 -10.13 8.49 9.61
N ASN A 99 -9.80 9.51 8.84
CA ASN A 99 -10.26 9.68 7.46
C ASN A 99 -9.11 9.89 6.47
N SER A 100 -7.87 9.93 6.96
CA SER A 100 -6.65 10.04 6.17
C SER A 100 -5.53 9.20 6.76
N VAL A 101 -4.64 8.72 5.91
CA VAL A 101 -3.35 8.13 6.28
C VAL A 101 -2.24 9.09 5.87
N THR A 102 -1.29 9.32 6.78
CA THR A 102 -0.15 10.20 6.55
C THR A 102 1.13 9.40 6.46
N LEU A 103 2.08 9.89 5.68
CA LEU A 103 3.47 9.47 5.65
C LEU A 103 4.34 10.70 5.89
N SER A 104 5.04 10.72 7.01
CA SER A 104 5.95 11.80 7.40
C SER A 104 7.27 11.20 7.87
N GLY A 105 8.35 11.49 7.15
CA GLY A 105 9.64 10.86 7.36
C GLY A 105 9.57 9.33 7.17
N GLU A 106 9.75 8.60 8.26
CA GLU A 106 9.83 7.13 8.29
C GLU A 106 8.59 6.48 8.94
N ARG A 107 7.51 7.25 9.17
CA ARG A 107 6.30 6.76 9.85
C ARG A 107 5.04 6.93 9.03
N VAL A 108 4.20 5.90 9.08
CA VAL A 108 2.83 5.91 8.59
C VAL A 108 1.86 6.04 9.76
N GLU A 109 1.01 7.07 9.74
CA GLU A 109 0.08 7.34 10.83
C GLU A 109 -1.37 7.44 10.34
N ASN A 110 -2.32 7.11 11.22
CA ASN A 110 -3.71 7.47 11.03
C ASN A 110 -3.87 8.97 11.32
N TYR A 111 -4.76 9.62 10.59
CA TYR A 111 -5.02 11.04 10.78
C TYR A 111 -6.50 11.35 10.63
N LEU A 112 -6.99 12.26 11.47
CA LEU A 112 -8.30 12.88 11.35
C LEU A 112 -8.12 14.28 10.76
N GLN A 113 -8.16 14.31 9.43
CA GLN A 113 -7.97 15.49 8.63
C GLN A 113 -9.27 16.33 8.56
N PRO A 114 -9.19 17.66 8.75
CA PRO A 114 -10.25 18.57 8.32
C PRO A 114 -10.50 18.45 6.82
N GLU A 115 -11.66 18.91 6.33
CA GLU A 115 -11.92 18.93 4.88
C GLU A 115 -10.76 19.60 4.12
N TRP A 116 -10.43 19.04 2.96
CA TRP A 116 -9.48 19.66 2.05
C TRP A 116 -9.96 21.08 1.69
N GLY A 117 -9.01 21.99 1.48
CA GLY A 117 -9.34 23.37 1.11
C GLY A 117 -10.18 23.45 -0.18
N PRO A 118 -10.66 24.65 -0.55
CA PRO A 118 -11.62 24.81 -1.66
C PRO A 118 -11.06 24.48 -3.05
N THR A 119 -9.76 24.22 -3.16
CA THR A 119 -9.10 23.90 -4.42
C THR A 119 -9.37 22.44 -4.80
N ALA A 120 -10.16 22.25 -5.86
CA ALA A 120 -10.41 20.92 -6.41
C ALA A 120 -9.09 20.24 -6.83
N PRO A 121 -8.92 18.93 -6.53
CA PRO A 121 -7.72 18.19 -6.89
C PRO A 121 -7.64 17.95 -8.40
N THR A 122 -6.43 17.99 -8.95
CA THR A 122 -6.17 17.51 -10.31
C THR A 122 -6.14 15.98 -10.34
N PRO A 123 -6.86 15.28 -11.22
CA PRO A 123 -6.78 13.82 -11.28
C PRO A 123 -5.39 13.31 -11.67
N LEU A 124 -4.86 12.35 -10.90
CA LEU A 124 -3.69 11.57 -11.28
C LEU A 124 -4.18 10.28 -11.97
N PRO A 125 -3.87 10.07 -13.27
CA PRO A 125 -4.42 8.91 -13.98
C PRO A 125 -3.90 7.58 -13.44
N VAL A 126 -4.67 6.51 -13.64
CA VAL A 126 -4.23 5.15 -13.29
C VAL A 126 -2.90 4.82 -13.98
N GLY A 127 -1.99 4.18 -13.25
CA GLY A 127 -0.65 3.87 -13.70
C GLY A 127 0.32 5.04 -13.68
N HIS A 128 -0.11 6.24 -13.25
CA HIS A 128 0.76 7.41 -13.17
C HIS A 128 1.27 7.62 -11.74
N ARG A 129 2.50 8.13 -11.65
CA ARG A 129 3.22 8.34 -10.40
C ARG A 129 3.68 9.78 -10.29
N ILE A 130 3.36 10.38 -9.14
CA ILE A 130 3.88 11.68 -8.72
C ILE A 130 4.98 11.46 -7.68
N THR A 131 6.08 12.19 -7.78
CA THR A 131 7.17 12.16 -6.80
C THR A 131 7.58 13.57 -6.40
N VAL A 132 7.62 13.83 -5.10
CA VAL A 132 8.03 15.12 -4.52
C VAL A 132 8.93 14.85 -3.32
N SER A 133 10.15 15.39 -3.33
CA SER A 133 11.07 15.34 -2.19
C SER A 133 11.26 13.94 -1.58
N GLY A 134 11.29 12.90 -2.42
CA GLY A 134 11.48 11.50 -2.00
C GLY A 134 10.20 10.77 -1.58
N LEU A 135 9.05 11.46 -1.52
CA LEU A 135 7.73 10.84 -1.37
C LEU A 135 7.17 10.55 -2.75
N SER A 136 6.69 9.34 -2.96
CA SER A 136 6.19 8.88 -4.24
C SER A 136 4.84 8.19 -4.08
N CYS A 137 3.88 8.53 -4.94
CA CYS A 137 2.57 7.90 -4.98
C CYS A 137 2.18 7.52 -6.41
N THR A 138 1.73 6.28 -6.58
CA THR A 138 1.21 5.76 -7.86
C THR A 138 -0.29 5.53 -7.74
N THR A 139 -1.08 6.13 -8.63
CA THR A 139 -2.51 5.84 -8.71
C THR A 139 -2.73 4.48 -9.37
N LEU A 140 -3.54 3.65 -8.73
CA LEU A 140 -3.92 2.32 -9.17
C LEU A 140 -5.42 2.30 -9.54
N ALA A 141 -5.87 1.23 -10.18
CA ALA A 141 -7.28 1.07 -10.53
C ALA A 141 -8.18 1.02 -9.27
N GLU A 142 -9.49 1.21 -9.47
CA GLU A 142 -10.48 1.03 -8.40
C GLU A 142 -10.27 1.93 -7.19
N ALA A 143 -9.98 3.23 -7.41
CA ALA A 143 -9.71 4.19 -6.33
C ALA A 143 -8.66 3.67 -5.34
N SER A 144 -7.55 3.19 -5.88
CA SER A 144 -6.43 2.63 -5.12
C SER A 144 -5.19 3.49 -5.34
N THR A 145 -4.28 3.51 -4.38
CA THR A 145 -3.00 4.21 -4.50
C THR A 145 -1.95 3.51 -3.66
N GLU A 146 -0.72 3.51 -4.11
CA GLU A 146 0.44 3.03 -3.37
C GLU A 146 1.42 4.16 -3.19
N CYS A 147 1.80 4.42 -1.93
CA CYS A 147 2.63 5.54 -1.58
C CYS A 147 3.79 5.11 -0.68
N HIS A 148 4.98 5.65 -0.92
CA HIS A 148 6.18 5.29 -0.19
C HIS A 148 7.21 6.43 -0.14
N SER A 149 8.09 6.34 0.84
CA SER A 149 9.40 6.98 0.90
C SER A 149 10.48 5.92 0.70
N SER A 150 11.74 6.25 0.98
CA SER A 150 12.82 5.26 1.03
C SER A 150 12.74 4.29 2.21
N ALA A 151 11.95 4.62 3.25
CA ALA A 151 11.93 3.90 4.53
C ALA A 151 10.56 3.32 4.89
N ALA A 152 9.47 4.01 4.51
CA ALA A 152 8.13 3.67 4.94
C ALA A 152 7.12 3.84 3.80
N GLY A 153 5.93 3.28 3.95
CA GLY A 153 4.90 3.38 2.93
C GLY A 153 3.60 2.67 3.29
N PHE A 154 2.57 3.00 2.53
CA PHE A 154 1.23 2.45 2.68
C PHE A 154 0.58 2.18 1.34
N ARG A 155 -0.39 1.26 1.36
CA ARG A 155 -1.26 0.97 0.21
C ARG A 155 -2.71 1.15 0.59
N ILE A 156 -3.43 1.82 -0.29
CA ILE A 156 -4.88 1.95 -0.27
C ILE A 156 -5.44 1.11 -1.42
N ALA A 157 -6.38 0.22 -1.12
CA ALA A 157 -7.13 -0.55 -2.10
C ALA A 157 -8.63 -0.28 -1.94
N ALA A 158 -9.32 0.02 -3.03
CA ALA A 158 -10.75 0.36 -3.01
C ALA A 158 -11.10 1.46 -1.97
N GLY A 159 -10.21 2.45 -1.84
CA GLY A 159 -10.33 3.54 -0.87
C GLY A 159 -10.01 3.19 0.59
N ALA A 160 -9.66 1.94 0.92
CA ALA A 160 -9.32 1.51 2.27
C ALA A 160 -7.83 1.21 2.44
N VAL A 161 -7.24 1.56 3.59
CA VAL A 161 -5.85 1.21 3.89
C VAL A 161 -5.74 -0.31 4.09
N VAL A 162 -4.89 -0.98 3.30
CA VAL A 162 -4.72 -2.44 3.34
C VAL A 162 -3.32 -2.89 3.76
N GLU A 163 -2.30 -2.06 3.55
CA GLU A 163 -0.91 -2.39 3.90
C GLU A 163 -0.20 -1.15 4.44
N ARG A 164 0.74 -1.37 5.36
CA ARG A 164 1.64 -0.35 5.93
C ARG A 164 2.97 -0.99 6.29
N HIS A 165 4.03 -0.21 6.17
CA HIS A 165 5.32 -0.51 6.77
C HIS A 165 5.97 0.80 7.22
N ASP A 166 6.62 0.73 8.38
CA ASP A 166 7.42 1.80 8.95
C ASP A 166 8.91 1.44 8.81
N GLY A 167 9.76 2.47 8.85
CA GLY A 167 11.22 2.36 8.77
C GLY A 167 11.90 2.00 10.09
#